data_AF-A0A560UNK2-F1
#
_entry.id   AF-A0A560UNK2-F1
#
_cell.length_a   1.000
_cell.length_b   1.000
_cell.length_c   1.000
_cell.angle_alpha   90.00
_cell.angle_beta   90.00
_cell.angle_gamma   90.00
#
_symmetry.space_group_name_H-M   'P 1'
#
loop_
_entity.id
_entity.type
_entity.pdbx_description
1 polymer ?
#
loop_
_entity_poly.entity_id
_entity_poly.type
_entity_poly.pdbx_seq_one_letter_code
_entity_poly.pdbx_strand_id
1 'polypeptide(L)'
;MNRNAYFARSHAPLTDDQIRAAAPSIFAEAKHESRSDRYAYIPTIKIVESLRREGFQPFMAAQTVVRDEDRREHAKHVLRLRHASQLATGDSPEILLVNSHDGSSSYQMMGGFFRKVCSNGLVVGNFSKEVRVRHTGDVVDEVVGGAHLILDGFDLIRESKASMEAVKLSEDEQHLFARAALAVRYDTTEGPAPITESQVLRARRSEDAGDDLWTTFNRVQL
;
A
#
# COMPACT_ATOMS: atom_id res chain seq x y z
N MET A 1 5.04 -5.28 -28.82
CA MET A 1 5.06 -4.24 -27.76
C MET A 1 3.85 -4.48 -26.87
N ASN A 2 3.99 -5.24 -25.77
CA ASN A 2 3.03 -5.22 -24.66
C ASN A 2 3.66 -5.90 -23.43
N ARG A 3 4.30 -5.11 -22.56
CA ARG A 3 4.84 -5.60 -21.30
C ARG A 3 3.72 -5.55 -20.27
N ASN A 4 3.35 -6.72 -19.73
CA ASN A 4 2.82 -6.96 -18.39
C ASN A 4 2.59 -5.70 -17.53
N ALA A 5 1.41 -5.10 -17.58
CA ALA A 5 1.07 -4.08 -16.59
C ALA A 5 -0.14 -4.53 -15.78
N TYR A 6 0.07 -5.54 -14.92
CA TYR A 6 -0.81 -5.78 -13.77
C TYR A 6 -0.65 -4.65 -12.72
N PHE A 7 -0.66 -3.41 -13.19
CA PHE A 7 -0.35 -2.20 -12.46
C PHE A 7 -0.88 -0.98 -13.23
N ALA A 8 -1.72 -0.18 -12.58
CA ALA A 8 -2.15 1.14 -13.02
C ALA A 8 -1.98 2.13 -11.89
N ARG A 9 -1.57 3.35 -12.21
CA ARG A 9 -1.44 4.45 -11.26
C ARG A 9 -1.73 5.77 -11.96
N SER A 10 -2.42 6.68 -11.27
CA SER A 10 -2.80 7.97 -11.82
C SER A 10 -2.78 9.07 -10.76
N HIS A 11 -2.68 10.32 -11.23
CA HIS A 11 -2.87 11.52 -10.40
C HIS A 11 -4.35 11.87 -10.20
N ALA A 12 -5.23 11.35 -11.05
CA ALA A 12 -6.67 11.42 -10.92
C ALA A 12 -7.23 10.05 -10.50
N PRO A 13 -8.45 9.99 -9.93
CA PRO A 13 -9.13 8.73 -9.67
C PRO A 13 -9.14 7.81 -10.89
N LEU A 14 -8.82 6.53 -10.69
CA LEU A 14 -8.86 5.51 -11.73
C LEU A 14 -10.30 5.21 -12.12
N THR A 15 -10.53 5.06 -13.42
CA THR A 15 -11.77 4.51 -13.99
C THR A 15 -11.80 2.99 -13.82
N ASP A 16 -12.99 2.41 -13.92
CA ASP A 16 -13.14 0.96 -13.81
C ASP A 16 -12.41 0.22 -14.93
N ASP A 17 -12.34 0.77 -16.13
CA ASP A 17 -11.57 0.20 -17.25
C ASP A 17 -10.07 0.18 -16.95
N GLN A 18 -9.53 1.24 -16.33
CA GLN A 18 -8.14 1.28 -15.90
C GLN A 18 -7.84 0.27 -14.79
N ILE A 19 -8.76 0.12 -13.82
CA ILE A 19 -8.63 -0.88 -12.77
C ILE A 19 -8.72 -2.29 -13.37
N ARG A 20 -9.64 -2.53 -14.31
CA ARG A 20 -9.85 -3.84 -14.95
C ARG A 20 -8.64 -4.28 -15.76
N ALA A 21 -8.00 -3.33 -16.46
CA ALA A 21 -6.77 -3.61 -17.20
C ALA A 21 -5.61 -4.01 -16.27
N ALA A 22 -5.51 -3.39 -15.09
CA ALA A 22 -4.40 -3.63 -14.15
C ALA A 22 -4.64 -4.77 -13.15
N ALA A 23 -5.89 -4.99 -12.75
CA ALA A 23 -6.28 -5.92 -11.71
C ALA A 23 -7.65 -6.55 -12.05
N PRO A 24 -7.72 -7.40 -13.10
CA PRO A 24 -8.97 -8.02 -13.53
C PRO A 24 -9.65 -8.84 -12.42
N SER A 25 -8.91 -9.39 -11.45
CA SER A 25 -9.49 -10.16 -10.33
C SER A 25 -10.42 -9.35 -9.44
N ILE A 26 -10.35 -8.02 -9.46
CA ILE A 26 -11.31 -7.15 -8.74
C ILE A 26 -12.74 -7.30 -9.29
N PHE A 27 -12.87 -7.65 -10.56
CA PHE A 27 -14.13 -7.76 -11.28
C PHE A 27 -14.59 -9.19 -11.49
N ALA A 28 -13.92 -10.17 -10.87
CA ALA A 28 -14.41 -11.54 -10.92
C ALA A 28 -15.86 -11.59 -10.41
N GLU A 29 -16.67 -12.43 -11.03
CA GLU A 29 -18.10 -12.59 -10.68
C GLU A 29 -18.36 -13.86 -9.87
N ALA A 30 -17.36 -14.74 -9.72
CA ALA A 30 -17.44 -15.97 -8.95
C ALA A 30 -16.21 -16.20 -8.06
N LYS A 31 -16.41 -16.91 -6.95
CA LYS A 31 -15.32 -17.45 -6.13
C LYS A 31 -14.63 -18.59 -6.89
N HIS A 32 -13.35 -18.81 -6.62
CA HIS A 32 -12.67 -20.00 -7.12
C HIS A 32 -13.38 -21.26 -6.60
N GLU A 33 -13.53 -22.29 -7.44
CA GLU A 33 -14.17 -23.58 -7.10
C GLU A 33 -13.61 -24.25 -5.82
N SER A 34 -12.38 -23.90 -5.42
CA SER A 34 -11.76 -24.40 -4.18
C SER A 34 -12.40 -23.86 -2.88
N ARG A 35 -13.41 -22.98 -2.96
CA ARG A 35 -13.98 -22.29 -1.79
C ARG A 35 -15.34 -22.89 -1.36
N SER A 36 -15.48 -23.18 -0.06
CA SER A 36 -16.70 -23.73 0.56
C SER A 36 -17.94 -22.81 0.44
N ASP A 37 -19.14 -23.36 0.66
CA ASP A 37 -20.42 -22.64 0.60
C ASP A 37 -20.60 -21.55 1.68
N ARG A 38 -19.83 -21.62 2.77
CA ARG A 38 -19.85 -20.59 3.83
C ARG A 38 -19.10 -19.31 3.44
N TYR A 39 -18.36 -19.31 2.33
CA TYR A 39 -17.63 -18.16 1.84
C TYR A 39 -18.60 -17.18 1.16
N ALA A 40 -18.85 -16.04 1.81
CA ALA A 40 -19.63 -14.95 1.21
C ALA A 40 -18.79 -14.30 0.11
N TYR A 41 -19.03 -14.71 -1.13
CA TYR A 41 -18.37 -14.11 -2.28
C TYR A 41 -19.00 -12.76 -2.56
N ILE A 42 -18.23 -11.70 -2.32
CA ILE A 42 -18.57 -10.35 -2.74
C ILE A 42 -17.47 -9.92 -3.71
N PRO A 43 -17.81 -9.63 -4.99
CA PRO A 43 -16.87 -9.06 -5.94
C PRO A 43 -16.23 -7.82 -5.35
N THR A 44 -14.90 -7.69 -5.45
CA THR A 44 -14.20 -6.54 -4.87
C THR A 44 -14.68 -5.23 -5.50
N ILE A 45 -15.14 -5.24 -6.75
CA ILE A 45 -15.76 -4.07 -7.39
C ILE A 45 -16.96 -3.53 -6.59
N LYS A 46 -17.77 -4.36 -5.91
CA LYS A 46 -18.89 -3.88 -5.07
C LYS A 46 -18.42 -3.12 -3.83
N ILE A 47 -17.28 -3.53 -3.29
CA ILE A 47 -16.60 -2.79 -2.21
C ILE A 47 -16.05 -1.47 -2.75
N VAL A 48 -15.41 -1.49 -3.93
CA VAL A 48 -14.89 -0.27 -4.57
C VAL A 48 -16.01 0.73 -4.87
N GLU A 49 -17.14 0.28 -5.42
CA GLU A 49 -18.32 1.11 -5.65
C GLU A 49 -18.82 1.76 -4.35
N SER A 50 -18.89 0.99 -3.26
CA SER A 50 -19.35 1.49 -1.97
C SER A 50 -18.38 2.49 -1.37
N LEU A 51 -17.07 2.21 -1.41
CA LEU A 51 -16.03 3.13 -1.00
C LEU A 51 -16.05 4.44 -1.82
N ARG A 52 -16.32 4.39 -3.12
CA ARG A 52 -16.47 5.58 -3.97
C ARG A 52 -17.64 6.46 -3.52
N ARG A 53 -18.77 5.87 -3.11
CA ARG A 53 -19.93 6.61 -2.57
C ARG A 53 -19.57 7.35 -1.28
N GLU A 54 -18.72 6.73 -0.47
CA GLU A 54 -18.17 7.29 0.76
C GLU A 54 -16.98 8.25 0.52
N GLY A 55 -16.69 8.63 -0.73
CA GLY A 55 -15.64 9.59 -1.05
C GLY A 55 -14.22 9.03 -1.15
N PHE A 56 -14.03 7.71 -0.99
CA PHE A 56 -12.74 7.04 -1.20
C PHE A 56 -12.55 6.68 -2.67
N GLN A 57 -11.54 7.28 -3.30
CA GLN A 57 -11.27 7.12 -4.73
C GLN A 57 -9.96 6.36 -4.96
N PRO A 58 -9.90 5.41 -5.92
CA PRO A 58 -8.70 4.63 -6.21
C PRO A 58 -7.71 5.43 -7.06
N PHE A 59 -6.43 5.46 -6.68
CA PHE A 59 -5.34 6.12 -7.42
C PHE A 59 -4.28 5.15 -7.93
N MET A 60 -4.32 3.91 -7.45
CA MET A 60 -3.46 2.83 -7.92
C MET A 60 -4.19 1.49 -7.77
N ALA A 61 -3.98 0.60 -8.74
CA ALA A 61 -4.41 -0.78 -8.72
C ALA A 61 -3.27 -1.68 -9.21
N ALA A 62 -3.07 -2.83 -8.59
CA ALA A 62 -2.20 -3.88 -9.12
C ALA A 62 -2.69 -5.26 -8.72
N GLN A 63 -2.21 -6.27 -9.44
CA GLN A 63 -2.49 -7.67 -9.17
C GLN A 63 -1.22 -8.50 -9.31
N THR A 64 -1.12 -9.57 -8.54
CA THR A 64 -0.03 -10.53 -8.66
C THR A 64 -0.10 -11.26 -10.00
N VAL A 65 1.05 -11.44 -10.65
CA VAL A 65 1.18 -12.30 -11.83
C VAL A 65 1.11 -13.75 -11.39
N VAL A 66 0.12 -14.49 -11.89
CA VAL A 66 0.01 -15.93 -11.69
C VAL A 66 0.52 -16.67 -12.93
N ARG A 67 1.14 -17.84 -12.72
CA ARG A 67 1.61 -18.72 -13.81
C ARG A 67 0.47 -19.54 -14.43
N ASP A 68 -0.54 -19.81 -13.62
CA ASP A 68 -1.73 -20.58 -13.97
C ASP A 68 -2.84 -19.61 -14.38
N GLU A 69 -3.27 -19.66 -15.64
CA GLU A 69 -4.25 -18.73 -16.21
C GLU A 69 -5.61 -18.85 -15.53
N ASP A 70 -5.99 -20.05 -15.06
CA ASP A 70 -7.26 -20.29 -14.37
C ASP A 70 -7.32 -19.59 -13.00
N ARG A 71 -6.16 -19.24 -12.43
CA ARG A 71 -6.07 -18.48 -11.16
C ARG A 71 -6.00 -16.98 -11.38
N ARG A 72 -5.98 -16.51 -12.62
CA ARG A 72 -5.81 -15.09 -12.95
C ARG A 72 -6.97 -14.25 -12.43
N GLU A 73 -8.18 -14.75 -12.47
CA GLU A 73 -9.35 -14.02 -11.96
C GLU A 73 -9.46 -14.06 -10.43
N HIS A 74 -8.60 -14.83 -9.76
CA HIS A 74 -8.62 -14.98 -8.30
C HIS A 74 -7.37 -14.46 -7.60
N ALA A 75 -6.37 -14.01 -8.37
CA ALA A 75 -5.10 -13.60 -7.81
C ALA A 75 -5.26 -12.40 -6.88
N LYS A 76 -4.36 -12.36 -5.89
CA LYS A 76 -4.24 -11.26 -4.95
C LYS A 76 -4.07 -9.93 -5.68
N HIS A 77 -4.83 -8.94 -5.27
CA HIS A 77 -4.78 -7.58 -5.79
C HIS A 77 -4.68 -6.56 -4.66
N VAL A 78 -4.30 -5.35 -5.05
CA VAL A 78 -4.11 -4.23 -4.15
C VAL A 78 -4.65 -2.96 -4.79
N LEU A 79 -5.30 -2.14 -3.96
CA LEU A 79 -5.76 -0.79 -4.29
C LEU A 79 -5.17 0.21 -3.32
N ARG A 80 -4.81 1.39 -3.82
CA ARG A 80 -4.51 2.56 -2.99
C ARG A 80 -5.60 3.60 -3.17
N LEU A 81 -6.24 3.97 -2.08
CA LEU A 81 -7.41 4.83 -2.04
C LEU A 81 -7.10 6.12 -1.28
N ARG A 82 -7.64 7.24 -1.75
CA ARG A 82 -7.63 8.51 -1.00
C ARG A 82 -9.06 8.98 -0.81
N HIS A 83 -9.34 9.52 0.37
CA HIS A 83 -10.61 10.17 0.62
C HIS A 83 -10.61 11.59 0.01
N ALA A 84 -11.76 12.06 -0.49
CA ALA A 84 -11.91 13.35 -1.14
C ALA A 84 -11.43 14.54 -0.27
N SER A 85 -11.58 14.45 1.05
CA SER A 85 -11.08 15.46 2.00
C SER A 85 -9.55 15.50 2.12
N GLN A 86 -8.85 14.52 1.55
CA GLN A 86 -7.41 14.33 1.71
C GLN A 86 -6.63 14.63 0.42
N LEU A 87 -7.29 15.17 -0.61
CA LEU A 87 -6.74 15.44 -1.94
C LEU A 87 -5.78 16.65 -2.01
N ALA A 88 -4.97 16.86 -0.97
CA ALA A 88 -3.96 17.91 -0.93
C ALA A 88 -2.80 17.65 -1.94
N THR A 89 -2.15 18.71 -2.39
CA THR A 89 -0.91 18.67 -3.17
C THR A 89 0.27 18.27 -2.30
N GLY A 90 0.68 16.99 -2.34
CA GLY A 90 1.90 16.55 -1.67
C GLY A 90 1.91 15.06 -1.35
N ASP A 91 2.55 14.70 -0.24
CA ASP A 91 2.39 13.43 0.45
C ASP A 91 1.04 13.45 1.18
N SER A 92 0.10 12.61 0.75
CA SER A 92 -1.21 12.45 1.40
C SER A 92 -1.29 11.07 2.03
N PRO A 93 -1.87 10.93 3.22
CA PRO A 93 -2.19 9.61 3.74
C PRO A 93 -3.19 8.91 2.82
N GLU A 94 -3.00 7.62 2.63
CA GLU A 94 -3.84 6.79 1.78
C GLU A 94 -4.21 5.50 2.52
N ILE A 95 -5.24 4.84 2.02
CA ILE A 95 -5.64 3.50 2.46
C ILE A 95 -5.13 2.49 1.43
N LEU A 96 -4.42 1.48 1.89
CA LEU A 96 -4.08 0.29 1.12
C LEU A 96 -5.14 -0.77 1.39
N LEU A 97 -5.88 -1.19 0.37
CA LEU A 97 -6.83 -2.29 0.42
C LEU A 97 -6.22 -3.49 -0.31
N VAL A 98 -6.06 -4.60 0.40
CA VAL A 98 -5.52 -5.86 -0.13
C VAL A 98 -6.58 -6.94 -0.02
N ASN A 99 -6.77 -7.72 -1.08
CA ASN A 99 -7.69 -8.85 -1.09
C ASN A 99 -7.24 -9.95 -2.05
N SER A 100 -7.75 -11.17 -1.88
CA SER A 100 -7.66 -12.26 -2.85
C SER A 100 -8.95 -13.09 -2.87
N HIS A 101 -9.27 -13.68 -4.02
CA HIS A 101 -10.46 -14.51 -4.18
C HIS A 101 -10.16 -16.03 -4.17
N ASP A 102 -8.89 -16.40 -3.97
CA ASP A 102 -8.41 -17.78 -3.79
C ASP A 102 -8.31 -18.20 -2.30
N GLY A 103 -8.66 -17.30 -1.38
CA GLY A 103 -8.59 -17.51 0.06
C GLY A 103 -7.18 -17.49 0.66
N SER A 104 -6.16 -17.04 -0.10
CA SER A 104 -4.81 -16.78 0.41
C SER A 104 -4.70 -15.50 1.24
N SER A 105 -5.70 -14.62 1.21
CA SER A 105 -5.77 -13.38 1.99
C SER A 105 -7.23 -13.04 2.30
N SER A 106 -7.48 -12.43 3.46
CA SER A 106 -8.74 -11.73 3.76
C SER A 106 -8.68 -10.30 3.23
N TYR A 107 -9.80 -9.59 3.24
CA TYR A 107 -9.77 -8.13 3.15
C TYR A 107 -8.89 -7.56 4.26
N GLN A 108 -7.86 -6.81 3.87
CA GLN A 108 -6.94 -6.11 4.74
C GLN A 108 -6.88 -4.64 4.34
N MET A 109 -7.08 -3.76 5.31
CA MET A 109 -6.94 -2.32 5.11
C MET A 109 -5.90 -1.73 6.05
N MET A 110 -5.05 -0.86 5.50
CA MET A 110 -3.98 -0.21 6.22
C MET A 110 -3.92 1.28 5.83
N GLY A 111 -3.82 2.17 6.82
CA GLY A 111 -3.54 3.59 6.59
C GLY A 111 -2.05 3.88 6.58
N GLY A 112 -1.58 4.77 5.70
CA GLY A 112 -0.16 5.15 5.67
C GLY A 112 0.18 6.23 4.65
N PHE A 113 1.43 6.71 4.68
CA PHE A 113 1.97 7.67 3.71
C PHE A 113 2.64 6.97 2.54
N PHE A 114 1.86 6.62 1.54
CA PHE A 114 2.39 5.94 0.37
C PHE A 114 2.88 6.97 -0.65
N ARG A 115 4.19 7.19 -0.78
CA ARG A 115 4.71 8.19 -1.74
C ARG A 115 4.38 7.86 -3.20
N LYS A 116 4.36 8.91 -4.03
CA LYS A 116 3.89 8.96 -5.42
C LYS A 116 4.63 8.05 -6.43
N VAL A 117 5.78 7.48 -6.09
CA VAL A 117 6.58 6.63 -7.02
C VAL A 117 7.35 5.50 -6.30
N CYS A 118 7.25 5.38 -4.97
CA CYS A 118 7.87 4.26 -4.27
C CYS A 118 7.03 2.99 -4.46
N SER A 119 7.66 1.92 -4.95
CA SER A 119 7.17 0.55 -4.78
C SER A 119 7.27 0.08 -3.32
N ASN A 120 7.98 0.85 -2.47
CA ASN A 120 8.36 0.46 -1.11
C ASN A 120 7.27 0.69 -0.06
N GLY A 121 6.09 1.17 -0.48
CA GLY A 121 4.86 1.14 0.32
C GLY A 121 5.03 1.71 1.75
N LEU A 122 5.59 2.90 1.89
CA LEU A 122 5.89 3.44 3.21
C LEU A 122 4.61 3.57 4.06
N VAL A 123 4.61 2.92 5.22
CA VAL A 123 3.60 3.12 6.26
C VAL A 123 4.33 3.72 7.45
N VAL A 124 4.02 4.97 7.78
CA VAL A 124 4.50 5.64 9.00
C VAL A 124 3.34 5.84 9.94
N GLY A 125 3.57 5.48 11.20
CA GLY A 125 2.59 5.47 12.28
C GLY A 125 2.64 4.13 12.99
N ASN A 126 2.50 4.13 14.31
CA ASN A 126 2.22 2.89 15.04
C ASN A 126 0.97 2.27 14.41
N PHE A 127 1.10 1.07 13.85
CA PHE A 127 0.00 0.27 13.29
C PHE A 127 -1.04 0.01 14.39
N SER A 128 -1.96 0.94 14.61
CA SER A 128 -3.06 0.72 15.54
C SER A 128 -4.35 0.35 14.82
N LYS A 129 -4.40 0.41 13.47
CA LYS A 129 -5.61 0.11 12.69
C LYS A 129 -5.30 -0.63 11.39
N GLU A 130 -4.74 -1.84 11.49
CA GLU A 130 -4.94 -2.85 10.45
C GLU A 130 -6.36 -3.40 10.62
N VAL A 131 -7.24 -3.15 9.66
CA VAL A 131 -8.60 -3.69 9.69
C VAL A 131 -8.64 -4.97 8.86
N ARG A 132 -8.92 -6.10 9.51
CA ARG A 132 -9.15 -7.39 8.84
C ARG A 132 -10.63 -7.71 8.86
N VAL A 133 -11.23 -7.78 7.68
CA VAL A 133 -12.64 -8.14 7.51
C VAL A 133 -12.72 -9.58 7.04
N ARG A 134 -13.51 -10.40 7.74
CA ARG A 134 -13.71 -11.82 7.36
C ARG A 134 -14.68 -11.89 6.18
N HIS A 135 -14.53 -12.89 5.30
CA HIS A 135 -15.48 -13.13 4.20
C HIS A 135 -16.78 -13.82 4.67
N THR A 136 -17.39 -13.30 5.73
CA THR A 136 -18.60 -13.85 6.35
C THR A 136 -19.44 -12.70 6.90
N GLY A 137 -20.75 -12.70 6.64
CA GLY A 137 -21.64 -11.61 7.08
C GLY A 137 -21.70 -10.45 6.08
N ASP A 138 -22.00 -9.24 6.58
CA ASP A 138 -22.06 -8.03 5.75
C ASP A 138 -20.66 -7.40 5.60
N VAL A 139 -19.92 -7.95 4.64
CA VAL A 139 -18.55 -7.55 4.37
C VAL A 139 -18.44 -6.12 3.84
N VAL A 140 -19.48 -5.61 3.15
CA VAL A 140 -19.43 -4.27 2.56
C VAL A 140 -19.42 -3.22 3.65
N ASP A 141 -20.35 -3.32 4.60
CA ASP A 141 -20.45 -2.38 5.72
C ASP A 141 -19.23 -2.45 6.64
N GLU A 142 -18.69 -3.65 6.90
CA GLU A 142 -17.46 -3.81 7.68
C GLU A 142 -16.24 -3.16 6.99
N VAL A 143 -16.12 -3.29 5.66
CA VAL A 143 -15.02 -2.66 4.92
C VAL A 143 -15.19 -1.14 4.86
N VAL A 144 -16.41 -0.63 4.66
CA VAL A 144 -16.68 0.81 4.68
C VAL A 144 -16.40 1.40 6.06
N GLY A 145 -16.89 0.76 7.13
CA GLY A 145 -16.62 1.18 8.51
C GLY A 145 -15.13 1.15 8.83
N GLY A 146 -14.40 0.13 8.37
CA GLY A 146 -12.96 0.05 8.52
C GLY A 146 -12.20 1.17 7.79
N ALA A 147 -12.65 1.58 6.60
CA ALA A 147 -12.05 2.69 5.87
C ALA A 147 -12.22 4.03 6.61
N HIS A 148 -13.39 4.28 7.20
CA HIS A 148 -13.65 5.45 8.04
C HIS A 148 -12.81 5.44 9.33
N LEU A 149 -12.70 4.29 10.00
CA LEU A 149 -11.83 4.15 11.17
C LEU A 149 -10.37 4.50 10.87
N ILE A 150 -9.89 4.15 9.68
CA ILE A 150 -8.55 4.50 9.22
C ILE A 150 -8.46 5.99 8.88
N LEU A 151 -9.47 6.56 8.22
CA LEU A 151 -9.56 7.98 7.90
C LEU A 151 -9.46 8.85 9.17
N ASP A 152 -10.15 8.48 10.24
CA ASP A 152 -10.08 9.16 11.55
C ASP A 152 -8.68 9.11 12.17
N GLY A 153 -7.88 8.10 11.82
CA GLY A 153 -6.50 7.95 12.28
C GLY A 153 -5.47 8.76 11.48
N PHE A 154 -5.88 9.45 10.40
CA PHE A 154 -4.93 10.12 9.51
C PHE A 154 -4.20 11.30 10.15
N ASP A 155 -4.79 11.96 11.14
CA ASP A 155 -4.11 13.05 11.84
C ASP A 155 -2.94 12.54 12.68
N LEU A 156 -3.08 11.40 13.34
CA LEU A 156 -1.96 10.75 14.03
C LEU A 156 -0.84 10.34 13.06
N ILE A 157 -1.20 9.88 11.87
CA ILE A 157 -0.23 9.55 10.82
C ILE A 157 0.54 10.81 10.38
N ARG A 158 -0.15 11.95 10.22
CA ARG A 158 0.48 13.26 9.93
C ARG A 158 1.42 13.72 11.04
N GLU A 159 0.97 13.64 12.29
CA GLU A 159 1.76 14.03 13.45
C GLU A 159 3.05 13.20 13.55
N SER A 160 2.96 11.89 13.29
CA SER A 160 4.13 11.01 13.24
C SER A 160 5.12 11.46 12.14
N LYS A 161 4.63 11.73 10.93
CA LYS A 161 5.46 12.27 9.84
C LYS A 161 6.10 13.61 10.23
N ALA A 162 5.32 14.55 10.75
CA ALA A 162 5.82 15.86 11.17
C ALA A 162 6.88 15.75 12.28
N SER A 163 6.69 14.81 13.22
CA SER A 163 7.67 14.53 14.27
C SER A 163 8.98 14.00 13.70
N MET A 164 8.93 13.15 12.67
CA MET A 164 10.14 12.69 11.97
C MET A 164 10.81 13.83 11.18
N GLU A 165 10.04 14.69 10.50
CA GLU A 165 10.58 15.84 9.77
C GLU A 165 11.25 16.88 10.69
N ALA A 166 10.81 16.97 11.95
CA ALA A 166 11.39 17.86 12.95
C ALA A 166 12.76 17.40 13.48
N VAL A 167 13.11 16.11 13.32
CA VAL A 167 14.39 15.56 13.77
C VAL A 167 15.42 15.69 12.67
N LYS A 168 16.36 16.64 12.82
CA LYS A 168 17.50 16.80 11.91
C LYS A 168 18.61 15.82 12.24
N LEU A 169 19.22 15.25 11.21
CA LEU A 169 20.32 14.30 11.30
C LEU A 169 21.55 14.87 10.62
N SER A 170 22.65 14.93 11.36
CA SER A 170 24.00 15.15 10.81
C SER A 170 24.37 14.04 9.82
N GLU A 171 25.40 14.27 9.00
CA GLU A 171 25.89 13.27 8.05
C GLU A 171 26.27 11.96 8.76
N ASP A 172 26.95 12.06 9.91
CA ASP A 172 27.34 10.89 10.73
C ASP A 172 26.11 10.12 11.25
N GLU A 173 25.07 10.83 11.70
CA GLU A 173 23.82 10.21 12.16
C GLU A 173 23.05 9.53 11.02
N GLN A 174 23.04 10.13 9.82
CA GLN A 174 22.45 9.51 8.63
C GLN A 174 23.18 8.21 8.28
N HIS A 175 24.52 8.23 8.32
CA HIS A 175 25.36 7.05 8.10
C HIS A 175 25.12 5.96 9.15
N LEU A 176 25.00 6.34 10.43
CA LEU A 176 24.68 5.42 11.51
C LEU A 176 23.30 4.78 11.30
N PHE A 177 22.30 5.57 10.91
CA PHE A 177 20.96 5.09 10.61
C PHE A 177 20.97 4.10 9.45
N ALA A 178 21.67 4.42 8.36
CA ALA A 178 21.80 3.53 7.20
C ALA A 178 22.50 2.22 7.54
N ARG A 179 23.56 2.26 8.36
CA ARG A 179 24.24 1.06 8.85
C ARG A 179 23.30 0.16 9.65
N ALA A 180 22.54 0.74 10.57
CA ALA A 180 21.56 0.00 11.36
C ALA A 180 20.49 -0.63 10.46
N ALA A 181 19.97 0.11 9.49
CA ALA A 181 19.00 -0.40 8.52
C ALA A 181 19.55 -1.57 7.69
N LEU A 182 20.82 -1.48 7.25
CA LEU A 182 21.48 -2.56 6.52
C LEU A 182 21.66 -3.82 7.37
N ALA A 183 22.03 -3.67 8.64
CA ALA A 183 22.20 -4.79 9.58
C ALA A 183 20.87 -5.49 9.91
N VAL A 184 19.74 -4.77 9.86
CA VAL A 184 18.40 -5.38 10.01
C VAL A 184 18.00 -6.17 8.76
N ARG A 185 18.37 -5.71 7.57
CA ARG A 185 17.96 -6.34 6.30
C ARG A 185 18.83 -7.51 5.90
N TYR A 186 20.14 -7.37 6.04
CA TYR A 186 21.12 -8.36 5.61
C TYR A 186 21.69 -9.05 6.83
N ASP A 187 21.78 -10.38 6.76
CA ASP A 187 22.52 -11.13 7.77
C ASP A 187 24.02 -10.82 7.61
N THR A 188 24.53 -9.92 8.44
CA THR A 188 25.92 -9.50 8.40
C THR A 188 26.88 -10.53 8.99
N THR A 189 26.38 -11.68 9.47
CA THR A 189 27.22 -12.78 9.98
C THR A 189 27.82 -13.62 8.86
N GLU A 190 27.15 -13.72 7.71
CA GLU A 190 27.63 -14.45 6.52
C GLU A 190 28.49 -13.59 5.58
N GLY A 191 28.57 -12.29 5.82
CA GLY A 191 29.38 -11.35 5.03
C GLY A 191 28.85 -9.91 5.11
N PRO A 192 29.59 -8.92 4.58
CA PRO A 192 29.11 -7.55 4.54
C PRO A 192 27.86 -7.42 3.66
N ALA A 193 27.00 -6.45 3.97
CA ALA A 193 25.86 -6.12 3.12
C ALA A 193 26.32 -5.85 1.66
N PRO A 194 25.56 -6.27 0.64
CA PRO A 194 25.94 -6.14 -0.77
C PRO A 194 25.95 -4.69 -1.27
N ILE A 195 25.56 -3.73 -0.42
CA ILE A 195 25.49 -2.30 -0.69
C ILE A 195 25.97 -1.52 0.53
N THR A 196 26.60 -0.37 0.30
CA THR A 196 27.17 0.48 1.36
C THR A 196 26.18 1.52 1.89
N GLU A 197 26.44 2.09 3.06
CA GLU A 197 25.64 3.17 3.63
C GLU A 197 25.52 4.35 2.67
N SER A 198 26.62 4.79 2.04
CA SER A 198 26.60 5.87 1.05
C SER A 198 25.74 5.55 -0.17
N GLN A 199 25.73 4.30 -0.63
CA GLN A 199 24.90 3.88 -1.77
C GLN A 199 23.41 3.93 -1.44
N VAL A 200 23.06 3.59 -0.20
CA VAL A 200 21.68 3.63 0.30
C VAL A 200 21.22 5.06 0.59
N LEU A 201 22.08 5.90 1.16
CA LEU A 201 21.79 7.31 1.46
C LEU A 201 21.77 8.22 0.23
N ARG A 202 22.13 7.71 -0.94
CA ARG A 202 22.08 8.49 -2.17
C ARG A 202 20.62 8.80 -2.53
N ALA A 203 20.23 10.06 -2.38
CA ALA A 203 18.92 10.54 -2.80
C ALA A 203 18.73 10.26 -4.29
N ARG A 204 17.69 9.47 -4.62
CA ARG A 204 17.30 9.19 -6.01
C ARG A 204 16.29 10.22 -6.54
N ARG A 205 15.75 11.06 -5.64
CA ARG A 205 14.70 12.04 -5.89
C ARG A 205 14.99 13.31 -5.11
N SER A 206 14.53 14.44 -5.62
CA SER A 206 14.70 15.73 -4.94
C SER A 206 13.94 15.81 -3.61
N GLU A 207 12.79 15.13 -3.51
CA GLU A 207 11.95 15.06 -2.30
C GLU A 207 12.57 14.22 -1.18
N ASP A 208 13.65 13.50 -1.47
CA ASP A 208 14.42 12.69 -0.53
C ASP A 208 15.77 13.34 -0.17
N ALA A 209 16.06 14.54 -0.69
CA ALA A 209 17.35 15.22 -0.51
C ALA A 209 17.51 15.93 0.84
N GLY A 210 16.45 15.97 1.66
CA GLY A 210 16.51 16.55 3.01
C GLY A 210 17.38 15.74 3.96
N ASP A 211 17.75 16.38 5.06
CA ASP A 211 18.61 15.87 6.13
C ASP A 211 17.86 15.52 7.41
N ASP A 212 16.53 15.42 7.36
CA ASP A 212 15.72 15.00 8.50
C ASP A 212 15.55 13.47 8.55
N LEU A 213 15.03 12.99 9.69
CA LEU A 213 14.77 11.57 9.91
C LEU A 213 13.75 11.03 8.91
N TRP A 214 12.77 11.83 8.49
CA TRP A 214 11.77 11.40 7.50
C TRP A 214 12.41 11.13 6.14
N THR A 215 13.15 12.08 5.56
CA THR A 215 13.82 11.89 4.27
C THR A 215 14.91 10.83 4.33
N THR A 216 15.67 10.75 5.44
CA THR A 216 16.69 9.72 5.65
C THR A 216 16.07 8.34 5.74
N PHE A 217 14.98 8.17 6.50
CA PHE A 217 14.24 6.92 6.57
C PHE A 217 13.76 6.47 5.19
N ASN A 218 13.19 7.39 4.40
CA ASN A 218 12.74 7.12 3.03
C ASN A 218 13.88 6.64 2.11
N ARG A 219 15.07 7.25 2.19
CA ARG A 219 16.23 6.84 1.39
C ARG A 219 16.68 5.42 1.70
N VAL A 220 16.65 5.03 2.98
CA VAL A 220 17.15 3.72 3.40
C VAL A 220 16.18 2.55 3.21
N GLN A 221 14.95 2.81 2.77
CA GLN A 221 14.01 1.74 2.44
C GLN A 221 14.44 1.06 1.13
N LEU A 222 14.94 -0.18 1.25
CA LEU A 222 15.45 -1.01 0.15
C LEU A 222 14.40 -1.91 -0.50
#